data_AF-A0AAE8QP38-F1
#
_entry.id   AF-A0AAE8QP38-F1
#
_cell.length_a   1.000
_cell.length_b   1.000
_cell.length_c   1.000
_cell.angle_alpha   90.00
_cell.angle_beta   90.00
_cell.angle_gamma   90.00
#
_symmetry.space_group_name_H-M   'P 1'
#
loop_
_entity.id
_entity.type
_entity.pdbx_description
1 polymer ?
#
loop_
_entity_poly.entity_id
_entity_poly.type
_entity_poly.pdbx_seq_one_letter_code
_entity_poly.pdbx_strand_id
1 'polypeptide(L)'
;MGNIYSAQNIVSYLIYELNEGHVFVNNKSIQHLLTSVERKWQEVFGHTAFQEHVFTEENFTVKEVFETYEQYGVSHISLPATEFYLKYGTFQLVERTYAIPNFTEEEISLVQQALAQYRYQLLSKAS
;
A
#
# COMPACT_ATOMS: atom_id res chain seq x y z
N MET A 1 -18.29 10.01 1.65
CA MET A 1 -17.32 10.83 2.43
C MET A 1 -16.12 9.95 2.65
N GLY A 2 -14.94 10.36 2.19
CA GLY A 2 -13.72 9.58 2.42
C GLY A 2 -13.27 9.71 3.86
N ASN A 3 -12.80 8.63 4.45
CA ASN A 3 -12.14 8.64 5.75
C ASN A 3 -10.67 9.04 5.59
N ILE A 4 -10.07 9.41 6.72
CA ILE A 4 -8.64 9.70 6.83
C ILE A 4 -8.01 8.54 7.61
N TYR A 5 -6.91 8.01 7.10
CA TYR A 5 -6.21 6.87 7.67
C TYR A 5 -4.76 7.23 7.97
N SER A 6 -4.13 6.50 8.89
CA SER A 6 -2.66 6.55 8.97
C SER A 6 -2.07 5.99 7.69
N ALA A 7 -1.11 6.72 7.11
CA ALA A 7 -0.34 6.31 5.96
C ALA A 7 0.30 4.94 6.20
N GLN A 8 0.77 4.66 7.43
CA GLN A 8 1.32 3.35 7.77
C GLN A 8 0.31 2.20 7.57
N ASN A 9 -0.97 2.40 7.88
CA ASN A 9 -2.00 1.39 7.68
C ASN A 9 -2.30 1.18 6.18
N ILE A 10 -2.28 2.24 5.38
CA ILE A 10 -2.45 2.14 3.94
C ILE A 10 -1.24 1.44 3.30
N VAL A 11 -0.01 1.81 3.69
CA VAL A 11 1.24 1.17 3.23
C VAL A 11 1.25 -0.31 3.54
N SER A 12 0.84 -0.65 4.75
CA SER A 12 0.72 -2.02 5.22
C SER A 12 -0.18 -2.86 4.32
N TYR A 13 -1.35 -2.32 3.94
CA TYR A 13 -2.24 -2.96 2.97
C TYR A 13 -1.62 -3.04 1.55
N LEU A 14 -0.93 -1.99 1.10
CA LEU A 14 -0.26 -1.98 -0.20
C LEU A 14 0.85 -3.04 -0.30
N ILE A 15 1.68 -3.18 0.73
CA ILE A 15 2.75 -4.18 0.79
C ILE A 15 2.14 -5.59 0.74
N TYR A 16 1.08 -5.83 1.51
CA TYR A 16 0.35 -7.11 1.47
C TYR A 16 -0.13 -7.44 0.05
N GLU A 17 -0.87 -6.53 -0.60
CA GLU A 17 -1.42 -6.76 -1.95
C GLU A 17 -0.34 -6.95 -3.03
N LEU A 18 0.83 -6.32 -2.86
CA LEU A 18 1.95 -6.49 -3.78
C LEU A 18 2.64 -7.83 -3.57
N ASN A 19 2.86 -8.23 -2.31
CA ASN A 19 3.48 -9.50 -1.98
C ASN A 19 2.61 -10.70 -2.40
N GLU A 20 1.30 -10.64 -2.16
CA GLU A 20 0.32 -11.64 -2.65
C GLU A 20 0.32 -11.74 -4.18
N GLY A 21 0.54 -10.62 -4.88
CA GLY A 21 0.69 -10.59 -6.32
C GLY A 21 2.08 -10.99 -6.84
N HIS A 22 3.00 -11.40 -5.96
CA HIS A 22 4.42 -11.61 -6.24
C HIS A 22 5.09 -10.41 -6.97
N VAL A 23 4.63 -9.20 -6.66
CA VAL A 23 5.12 -7.95 -7.24
C VAL A 23 6.21 -7.37 -6.36
N PHE A 24 7.30 -6.96 -6.99
CA PHE A 24 8.40 -6.30 -6.30
C PHE A 24 7.97 -4.96 -5.68
N VAL A 25 8.05 -4.88 -4.35
CA VAL A 25 7.86 -3.64 -3.57
C VAL A 25 9.14 -3.24 -2.84
N ASN A 26 9.51 -1.96 -2.88
CA ASN A 26 10.58 -1.34 -2.10
C ASN A 26 10.14 0.06 -1.61
N ASN A 27 11.00 0.76 -0.87
CA ASN A 27 10.63 2.06 -0.27
C ASN A 27 10.18 3.09 -1.33
N LYS A 28 10.86 3.15 -2.48
CA LYS A 28 10.47 4.05 -3.57
C LYS A 28 9.12 3.69 -4.19
N SER A 29 8.86 2.39 -4.40
CA SER A 29 7.57 1.90 -4.90
C SER A 29 6.43 2.27 -3.96
N ILE A 30 6.64 2.18 -2.64
CA ILE A 30 5.66 2.57 -1.63
C ILE A 30 5.33 4.06 -1.75
N GLN A 31 6.33 4.94 -1.81
CA GLN A 31 6.09 6.38 -1.96
C GLN A 31 5.33 6.69 -3.25
N HIS A 32 5.72 6.09 -4.38
CA HIS A 32 4.99 6.26 -5.64
C HIS A 32 3.52 5.82 -5.54
N LEU A 33 3.24 4.71 -4.86
CA LEU A 33 1.87 4.25 -4.63
C LEU A 33 1.10 5.18 -3.71
N LEU A 34 1.71 5.70 -2.64
CA LEU A 34 1.09 6.69 -1.77
C LEU A 34 0.72 7.96 -2.52
N THR A 35 1.60 8.46 -3.39
CA THR A 35 1.27 9.60 -4.27
C THR A 35 0.09 9.29 -5.18
N SER A 36 0.03 8.07 -5.74
CA SER A 36 -1.08 7.67 -6.61
C SER A 36 -2.41 7.58 -5.86
N VAL A 37 -2.39 7.00 -4.65
CA VAL A 37 -3.53 6.92 -3.75
C VAL A 37 -4.00 8.31 -3.36
N GLU A 38 -3.08 9.19 -2.92
CA GLU A 38 -3.41 10.56 -2.53
C GLU A 38 -4.06 11.34 -3.66
N ARG A 39 -3.47 11.28 -4.87
CA ARG A 39 -4.02 11.97 -6.03
C ARG A 39 -5.45 11.51 -6.32
N LYS A 40 -5.67 10.19 -6.33
CA LYS A 40 -7.02 9.61 -6.55
C LYS A 40 -7.99 9.98 -5.43
N TRP A 41 -7.51 10.02 -4.18
CA TRP A 41 -8.32 10.43 -3.03
C TRP A 41 -8.77 11.88 -3.14
N GLN A 42 -7.82 12.77 -3.46
CA GLN A 42 -8.09 14.19 -3.66
C GLN A 42 -9.04 14.42 -4.84
N GLU A 43 -8.92 13.65 -5.93
CA GLU A 43 -9.82 13.72 -7.08
C GLU A 43 -11.26 13.30 -6.75
N VAL A 44 -11.46 12.27 -5.91
CA VAL A 44 -12.79 11.71 -5.61
C VAL A 44 -13.45 12.36 -4.40
N PHE A 45 -12.70 12.57 -3.33
CA PHE A 45 -13.21 13.06 -2.05
C PHE A 45 -12.85 14.52 -1.76
N GLY A 46 -11.94 15.12 -2.52
CA GLY A 46 -11.54 16.54 -2.34
C GLY A 46 -10.61 16.79 -1.16
N HIS A 47 -10.13 15.74 -0.49
CA HIS A 47 -9.23 15.82 0.66
C HIS A 47 -8.21 14.66 0.67
N THR A 48 -7.21 14.78 1.52
CA THR A 48 -6.14 13.79 1.68
C THR A 48 -6.64 12.46 2.24
N ALA A 49 -5.97 11.37 1.86
CA ALA A 49 -6.18 10.03 2.44
C ALA A 49 -5.48 9.87 3.79
N PHE A 50 -4.48 10.70 4.08
CA PHE A 50 -3.50 10.48 5.13
C PHE A 50 -3.68 11.41 6.32
N GLN A 51 -3.46 10.88 7.52
CA GLN A 51 -3.43 11.67 8.75
C GLN A 51 -2.10 12.45 8.88
N GLU A 52 -1.03 11.88 8.36
CA GLU A 52 0.32 12.42 8.32
C GLU A 52 0.46 13.52 7.25
N HIS A 53 1.52 14.32 7.36
CA HIS A 53 1.76 15.41 6.41
C HIS A 53 2.23 14.87 5.06
N VAL A 54 1.59 15.34 3.99
CA VAL A 54 1.93 14.97 2.61
C VAL A 54 2.88 16.00 2.01
N PHE A 55 4.03 15.53 1.55
CA PHE A 55 5.02 16.32 0.84
C PHE A 55 4.91 16.06 -0.67
N THR A 56 4.61 17.10 -1.46
CA THR A 56 4.40 16.98 -2.91
C THR A 56 5.69 17.24 -3.71
N GLU A 57 6.68 17.91 -3.13
CA GLU A 57 7.90 18.36 -3.81
C GLU A 57 9.17 17.61 -3.38
N GLU A 58 9.05 16.62 -2.50
CA GLU A 58 10.19 15.84 -1.99
C GLU A 58 10.24 14.44 -2.62
N ASN A 59 11.36 13.71 -2.41
CA ASN A 59 11.54 12.34 -2.91
C ASN A 59 10.62 11.32 -2.21
N PHE A 60 9.79 11.77 -1.28
CA PHE A 60 8.83 10.98 -0.53
C PHE A 60 7.52 11.75 -0.38
N THR A 61 6.43 11.01 -0.31
CA THR A 61 5.06 11.51 -0.12
C THR A 61 4.77 11.69 1.35
N VAL A 62 5.16 10.70 2.18
CA VAL A 62 4.98 10.71 3.63
C VAL A 62 6.32 10.40 4.27
N LYS A 63 6.86 11.37 5.02
CA LYS A 63 8.18 11.30 5.62
C LYS A 63 8.32 10.12 6.57
N GLU A 64 7.33 9.94 7.43
CA GLU A 64 7.30 8.91 8.46
C GLU A 64 7.35 7.51 7.83
N VAL A 65 6.65 7.31 6.72
CA VAL A 65 6.70 6.06 5.96
C VAL A 65 8.09 5.89 5.34
N PHE A 66 8.64 6.94 4.73
CA PHE A 66 9.93 6.86 4.08
C PHE A 66 11.03 6.47 5.05
N GLU A 67 11.07 7.09 6.24
CA GLU A 67 12.01 6.78 7.31
C GLU A 67 11.83 5.34 7.83
N THR A 68 10.58 4.89 8.00
CA THR A 68 10.26 3.53 8.47
C THR A 68 10.84 2.44 7.56
N TYR A 69 10.74 2.66 6.24
CA TYR A 69 11.20 1.70 5.24
C TYR A 69 12.57 2.05 4.64
N GLU A 70 13.26 3.06 5.16
CA GLU A 70 14.57 3.50 4.67
C GLU A 70 15.60 2.37 4.71
N GLN A 71 15.57 1.56 5.78
CA GLN A 71 16.45 0.41 5.97
C GLN A 71 16.40 -0.60 4.82
N TYR A 72 15.25 -0.72 4.13
CA TYR A 72 15.10 -1.60 2.98
C TYR A 72 15.68 -0.98 1.72
N GLY A 73 15.72 0.35 1.62
CA GLY A 73 16.29 1.08 0.50
C GLY A 73 15.71 0.63 -0.84
N VAL A 74 16.56 0.00 -1.67
CA VAL A 74 16.19 -0.56 -2.98
C VAL A 74 15.79 -2.03 -2.88
N SER A 75 16.08 -2.70 -1.78
CA SER A 75 15.77 -4.11 -1.54
C SER A 75 14.27 -4.33 -1.47
N HIS A 76 13.86 -5.54 -1.85
CA HIS A 76 12.47 -5.95 -1.73
C HIS A 76 12.04 -5.97 -0.26
N ILE A 77 10.88 -5.37 0.04
CA ILE A 77 10.26 -5.42 1.36
C ILE A 77 9.41 -6.67 1.43
N SER A 78 10.00 -7.75 1.96
CA SER A 78 9.34 -9.05 2.13
C SER A 78 8.53 -9.15 3.44
N LEU A 79 8.10 -8.02 4.01
CA LEU A 79 7.35 -7.97 5.26
C LEU A 79 5.82 -8.08 5.05
N PRO A 80 5.15 -9.02 5.74
CA PRO A 80 5.56 -10.40 5.93
C PRO A 80 4.93 -11.31 4.88
N ALA A 81 5.68 -12.35 4.54
CA ALA A 81 5.14 -13.59 4.04
C ALA A 81 5.15 -14.63 5.17
N THR A 82 3.96 -15.02 5.65
CA THR A 82 3.76 -16.41 6.10
C THR A 82 2.34 -16.86 5.75
N GLU A 83 2.25 -17.74 4.76
CA GLU A 83 1.06 -18.55 4.47
C GLU A 83 1.13 -19.85 5.26
N PHE A 84 0.01 -20.33 5.84
CA PHE A 84 -0.42 -21.73 5.73
C PHE A 84 -1.95 -21.85 5.80
N TYR A 85 -2.55 -22.47 4.78
CA TYR A 85 -3.98 -22.73 4.63
C TYR A 85 -4.24 -24.25 4.72
N LEU A 86 -5.40 -24.70 5.26
CA LEU A 86 -6.00 -25.99 4.90
C LEU A 86 -7.51 -26.04 5.22
N LYS A 87 -8.29 -26.45 4.21
CA LYS A 87 -9.76 -26.58 4.25
C LYS A 87 -10.15 -27.93 4.86
N TYR A 88 -11.19 -27.96 5.71
CA TYR A 88 -11.85 -29.13 6.32
C TYR A 88 -11.29 -29.71 7.64
N GLY A 89 -11.05 -28.82 8.63
CA GLY A 89 -11.22 -29.15 10.06
C GLY A 89 -9.96 -29.25 10.93
N THR A 90 -9.44 -28.20 11.58
CA THR A 90 -9.44 -26.75 11.37
C THR A 90 -8.34 -26.27 12.32
N PHE A 91 -7.14 -26.03 11.81
CA PHE A 91 -6.17 -25.18 12.50
C PHE A 91 -6.21 -23.82 11.82
N GLN A 92 -6.64 -22.81 12.58
CA GLN A 92 -6.57 -21.40 12.19
C GLN A 92 -5.23 -20.86 12.67
N LEU A 93 -4.41 -20.36 11.75
CA LEU A 93 -3.39 -19.39 12.08
C LEU A 93 -3.62 -18.15 11.21
N VAL A 94 -3.96 -17.03 11.85
CA VAL A 94 -4.19 -15.73 11.22
C VAL A 94 -2.93 -14.91 11.41
N GLU A 95 -2.20 -14.66 10.32
CA GLU A 95 -1.04 -13.78 10.35
C GLU A 95 -1.41 -12.42 9.75
N ARG A 96 -1.77 -11.47 10.63
CA ARG A 96 -1.95 -10.06 10.26
C ARG A 96 -0.99 -9.21 11.07
N THR A 97 0.12 -8.84 10.45
CA THR A 97 0.97 -7.74 10.93
C THR A 97 0.37 -6.36 10.67
N TYR A 98 -0.74 -6.31 9.93
CA TYR A 98 -1.29 -5.08 9.37
C TYR A 98 -2.77 -4.96 9.71
N ALA A 99 -3.13 -3.85 10.36
CA ALA A 99 -4.51 -3.44 10.46
C ALA A 99 -4.95 -3.06 9.04
N ILE A 100 -5.72 -3.93 8.39
CA ILE A 100 -6.44 -3.55 7.17
C ILE A 100 -7.24 -2.30 7.55
N PRO A 101 -6.99 -1.14 6.92
CA PRO A 101 -7.77 0.04 7.19
C PRO A 101 -9.25 -0.34 7.00
N ASN A 102 -10.15 0.18 7.85
CA ASN A 102 -11.58 -0.07 7.72
C ASN A 102 -12.16 0.71 6.53
N PHE A 103 -11.64 0.41 5.33
CA PHE A 103 -12.05 0.99 4.08
C PHE A 103 -13.49 0.63 3.78
N THR A 104 -14.21 1.61 3.25
CA THR A 104 -15.47 1.40 2.54
C THR A 104 -15.21 0.77 1.16
N GLU A 105 -16.23 0.19 0.54
CA GLU A 105 -16.08 -0.43 -0.79
C GLU A 105 -15.56 0.54 -1.86
N GLU A 106 -15.97 1.81 -1.79
CA GLU A 106 -15.48 2.88 -2.68
C GLU A 106 -13.98 3.13 -2.49
N GLU A 107 -13.53 3.19 -1.23
CA GLU A 107 -12.13 3.40 -0.88
C GLU A 107 -11.26 2.21 -1.29
N ILE A 108 -11.73 0.97 -1.08
CA ILE A 108 -11.06 -0.24 -1.55
C ILE A 108 -10.88 -0.18 -3.07
N SER A 109 -11.93 0.17 -3.80
CA SER A 109 -11.90 0.30 -5.26
C SER A 109 -10.84 1.31 -5.71
N LEU A 110 -10.70 2.45 -5.02
CA LEU A 110 -9.70 3.46 -5.36
C LEU A 110 -8.26 2.97 -5.14
N VAL A 111 -8.00 2.34 -4.00
CA VAL A 111 -6.67 1.77 -3.72
C VAL A 111 -6.33 0.66 -4.71
N GLN A 112 -7.29 -0.21 -5.03
CA GLN A 112 -7.12 -1.27 -6.04
C GLN A 112 -6.86 -0.72 -7.45
N GLN A 113 -7.50 0.39 -7.83
CA GLN A 113 -7.18 1.07 -9.08
C GLN A 113 -5.75 1.62 -9.11
N ALA A 114 -5.27 2.18 -7.98
CA ALA A 114 -3.88 2.64 -7.88
C ALA A 114 -2.89 1.48 -8.03
N LEU A 115 -3.16 0.34 -7.38
CA LEU A 115 -2.37 -0.89 -7.51
C LEU A 115 -2.38 -1.43 -8.94
N ALA A 116 -3.54 -1.49 -9.59
CA ALA A 116 -3.66 -1.95 -10.97
C ALA A 116 -2.86 -1.07 -11.94
N GLN A 117 -2.94 0.26 -11.77
CA GLN A 117 -2.16 1.20 -12.57
C GLN A 117 -0.66 1.02 -12.37
N TYR A 118 -0.22 0.82 -11.13
CA TYR A 118 1.17 0.55 -10.81
C TYR A 118 1.67 -0.76 -11.44
N ARG A 119 0.90 -1.85 -11.33
CA ARG A 119 1.21 -3.14 -11.96
C ARG A 119 1.33 -3.01 -13.48
N TYR A 120 0.41 -2.27 -14.11
CA TYR A 120 0.48 -1.99 -15.55
C TYR A 120 1.77 -1.24 -15.94
N GLN A 121 2.16 -0.23 -15.15
CA GLN A 121 3.40 0.52 -15.40
C GLN A 121 4.65 -0.37 -15.29
N LEU A 122 4.69 -1.29 -14.32
CA LEU A 122 5.79 -2.24 -14.20
C LEU A 122 5.88 -3.15 -15.42
N LEU A 123 4.75 -3.73 -15.87
CA LEU A 123 4.70 -4.59 -17.05
C LEU A 123 5.11 -3.84 -18.32
N SER A 124 4.67 -2.58 -18.49
CA SER A 124 5.04 -1.77 -19.65
C SER A 124 6.52 -1.39 -19.72
N LYS A 125 7.21 -1.36 -18.57
CA LYS A 125 8.66 -1.09 -18.51
C LYS A 125 9.51 -2.34 -18.70
N ALA A 126 8.90 -3.53 -18.60
CA ALA A 126 9.57 -4.81 -18.77
C ALA A 126 9.45 -5.39 -20.20
N SER A 127 8.63 -4.78 -21.06
CA SER A 127 8.51 -5.09 -22.51
C SER A 127 9.43 -4.22 -23.33
#